data_AF-A0A9X0DM52-F1
#
_entry.id   AF-A0A9X0DM52-F1
#
_cell.length_a   1.000
_cell.length_b   1.000
_cell.length_c   1.000
_cell.angle_alpha   90.00
_cell.angle_beta   90.00
_cell.angle_gamma   90.00
#
_symmetry.space_group_name_H-M   'P 1'
#
loop_
_entity.id
_entity.type
_entity.pdbx_description
1 polymer ?
#
loop_
_entity_poly.entity_id
_entity_poly.type
_entity_poly.pdbx_seq_one_letter_code
_entity_poly.pdbx_strand_id
1 'polypeptide(L)'
;MTRKDDTKLLIGVFRQWESSRLDNNMLGADLGIRPGAVGMRRTRLNERLGANGAPTNADLELLIAILNQERRLPNVDYYRLGSELGINYAAASMRWSRFKARLEATRKHVQTTVEREPVEERNVAVHAANEPAENSTTSPENDNEVIEIRQGVFGWPYNEMGWSDDEA
;
A
#
# COMPACT_ATOMS: atom_id res chain seq x y z
N MET A 1 13.57 -14.20 0.69
CA MET A 1 12.82 -14.09 1.96
C MET A 1 11.36 -14.27 1.60
N THR A 2 10.66 -15.20 2.22
CA THR A 2 9.30 -15.56 1.79
C THR A 2 8.28 -14.52 2.27
N ARG A 3 7.13 -14.40 1.60
CA ARG A 3 6.02 -13.53 2.02
C ARG A 3 5.60 -13.78 3.49
N LYS A 4 5.68 -15.05 3.91
CA LYS A 4 5.38 -15.47 5.28
C LYS A 4 6.43 -14.96 6.28
N ASP A 5 7.71 -14.90 5.89
CA ASP A 5 8.77 -14.35 6.75
C ASP A 5 8.66 -12.84 6.94
N ASP A 6 8.33 -12.10 5.87
CA ASP A 6 8.10 -10.65 5.94
C ASP A 6 6.88 -10.32 6.82
N THR A 7 5.83 -11.14 6.75
CA THR A 7 4.65 -11.00 7.61
C THR A 7 4.97 -11.23 9.09
N LYS A 8 5.73 -12.28 9.41
CA LYS A 8 6.18 -12.54 10.79
C LYS A 8 7.07 -11.41 11.31
N LEU A 9 7.95 -10.88 10.46
CA LEU A 9 8.79 -9.74 10.78
C LEU A 9 7.95 -8.51 11.15
N LEU A 10 6.95 -8.17 10.33
CA LEU A 10 6.04 -7.05 10.58
C LEU A 10 5.27 -7.22 11.90
N ILE A 11 4.72 -8.41 12.16
CA ILE A 11 4.00 -8.70 13.40
C ILE A 11 4.93 -8.57 14.61
N GLY A 12 6.15 -9.12 14.54
CA GLY A 12 7.10 -9.08 15.66
C GLY A 12 7.51 -7.65 16.00
N VAL A 13 7.74 -6.81 14.98
CA VAL A 13 8.03 -5.38 15.19
C VAL A 13 6.81 -4.65 15.77
N PHE A 14 5.62 -4.89 15.22
CA PHE A 14 4.39 -4.27 15.70
C PHE A 14 4.09 -4.58 17.17
N ARG A 15 4.32 -5.82 17.63
CA ARG A 15 4.16 -6.21 19.05
C ARG A 15 5.03 -5.39 20.01
N GLN A 16 6.17 -4.88 19.56
CA GLN A 16 7.02 -4.03 20.38
C GLN A 16 6.48 -2.60 20.50
N TRP A 17 5.69 -2.15 19.52
CA TRP A 17 5.10 -0.82 19.47
C TRP A 17 3.63 -0.77 19.90
N GLU A 18 3.04 -1.91 20.26
CA GLU A 18 1.63 -2.00 20.65
C GLU A 18 1.28 -1.06 21.82
N SER A 19 2.20 -0.90 22.77
CA SER A 19 2.06 0.01 23.92
C SER A 19 2.34 1.48 23.59
N SER A 20 2.81 1.77 22.38
CA SER A 20 3.18 3.11 21.96
C SER A 20 1.97 3.90 21.48
N ARG A 21 2.02 5.23 21.67
CA ARG A 21 0.97 6.12 21.18
C ARG A 21 1.11 6.29 19.67
N LEU A 22 0.30 5.53 18.92
CA LEU A 22 0.14 5.67 17.48
C LEU A 22 -0.84 6.80 17.15
N ASP A 23 -0.51 7.61 16.14
CA ASP A 23 -1.37 8.67 15.66
C ASP A 23 -2.40 8.12 14.66
N ASN A 24 -3.61 7.84 15.15
CA ASN A 24 -4.69 7.31 14.32
C ASN A 24 -5.18 8.28 13.24
N ASN A 25 -4.95 9.60 13.39
CA ASN A 25 -5.31 10.57 12.34
C ASN A 25 -4.38 10.41 11.15
N MET A 26 -3.07 10.32 11.40
CA MET A 26 -2.09 10.05 10.35
C MET A 26 -2.30 8.68 9.71
N LEU A 27 -2.54 7.63 10.50
CA LEU A 27 -2.85 6.30 9.96
C LEU A 27 -4.13 6.31 9.11
N GLY A 28 -5.13 7.09 9.51
CA GLY A 28 -6.36 7.23 8.75
C GLY A 28 -6.12 7.90 7.40
N ALA A 29 -5.30 8.95 7.37
CA ALA A 29 -4.89 9.61 6.13
C ALA A 29 -4.10 8.66 5.20
N ASP A 30 -3.12 7.94 5.73
CA ASP A 30 -2.31 6.98 4.96
C ASP A 30 -3.15 5.85 4.34
N LEU A 31 -4.19 5.41 5.05
CA LEU A 31 -5.05 4.29 4.64
C LEU A 31 -6.34 4.73 3.93
N GLY A 32 -6.62 6.03 3.84
CA GLY A 32 -7.89 6.54 3.31
C GLY A 32 -9.12 6.18 4.14
N ILE A 33 -8.97 5.97 5.45
CA ILE A 33 -10.08 5.59 6.36
C ILE A 33 -10.20 6.55 7.55
N ARG A 34 -11.36 6.55 8.20
CA ARG A 34 -11.59 7.39 9.38
C ARG A 34 -10.70 6.95 10.56
N PRO A 35 -10.21 7.87 11.41
CA PRO A 35 -9.35 7.53 12.55
C PRO A 35 -9.97 6.50 13.52
N GLY A 36 -11.29 6.56 13.73
CA GLY A 36 -12.01 5.56 14.53
C GLY A 36 -12.00 4.16 13.89
N ALA A 37 -12.03 4.08 12.55
CA ALA A 37 -11.93 2.82 11.83
C ALA A 37 -10.53 2.20 11.93
N VAL A 38 -9.47 3.02 11.98
CA VAL A 38 -8.10 2.57 12.27
C VAL A 38 -8.05 1.89 13.64
N GLY A 39 -8.62 2.54 14.67
CA GLY A 39 -8.67 1.98 16.02
C GLY A 39 -9.36 0.61 16.06
N MET A 40 -10.54 0.51 15.45
CA MET A 40 -11.26 -0.77 15.36
C MET A 40 -10.48 -1.84 14.57
N ARG A 41 -9.82 -1.46 13.47
CA ARG A 41 -9.00 -2.39 12.68
C ARG A 41 -7.82 -2.90 13.51
N ARG A 42 -7.19 -2.05 14.32
CA ARG A 42 -6.09 -2.44 15.22
C ARG A 42 -6.56 -3.39 16.32
N THR A 43 -7.73 -3.15 16.92
CA THR A 43 -8.33 -4.08 17.89
C THR A 43 -8.57 -5.45 17.26
N ARG A 44 -9.18 -5.50 16.07
CA ARG A 44 -9.42 -6.77 15.35
C ARG A 44 -8.13 -7.48 14.96
N LEU A 45 -7.09 -6.73 14.59
CA LEU A 45 -5.77 -7.29 14.33
C LEU A 45 -5.21 -7.95 15.59
N ASN A 46 -5.24 -7.27 16.74
CA ASN A 46 -4.77 -7.82 18.01
C ASN A 46 -5.54 -9.08 18.42
N GLU A 47 -6.87 -9.07 18.32
CA GLU A 47 -7.70 -10.26 18.56
C GLU A 47 -7.29 -11.43 17.67
N ARG A 48 -7.09 -11.16 16.37
CA ARG A 48 -6.66 -12.16 15.39
C ARG A 48 -5.28 -12.73 15.71
N LEU A 49 -4.32 -11.87 16.05
CA LEU A 49 -2.97 -12.30 16.43
C LEU A 49 -2.96 -13.08 17.75
N GLY A 50 -3.84 -12.74 18.70
CA GLY A 50 -4.03 -13.49 19.94
C GLY A 50 -4.63 -14.88 19.70
N ALA A 51 -5.50 -15.02 18.68
CA ALA A 51 -6.05 -16.28 18.24
C ALA A 51 -5.11 -17.08 17.29
N ASN A 52 -3.86 -16.66 17.12
CA ASN A 52 -2.90 -17.22 16.15
C ASN A 52 -3.41 -17.22 14.68
N GLY A 53 -4.35 -16.32 14.36
CA GLY A 53 -4.87 -16.14 13.01
C GLY A 53 -3.88 -15.41 12.11
N ALA A 54 -3.91 -15.73 10.81
CA ALA A 54 -3.10 -15.03 9.81
C ALA A 54 -3.66 -13.62 9.54
N PRO A 55 -2.81 -12.59 9.39
CA PRO A 55 -3.27 -11.25 9.04
C PRO A 55 -3.86 -11.22 7.63
N THR A 56 -4.88 -10.40 7.46
CA THR A 56 -5.50 -10.06 6.18
C THR A 56 -4.67 -9.00 5.44
N ASN A 57 -4.92 -8.78 4.15
CA ASN A 57 -4.24 -7.71 3.40
C ASN A 57 -4.45 -6.32 4.04
N ALA A 58 -5.67 -6.05 4.52
CA ALA A 58 -6.01 -4.84 5.25
C ALA A 58 -5.21 -4.65 6.55
N ASP A 59 -4.82 -5.74 7.20
CA ASP A 59 -3.95 -5.70 8.37
C ASP A 59 -2.48 -5.45 7.97
N LEU A 60 -2.03 -6.03 6.86
CA LEU A 60 -0.69 -5.79 6.33
C LEU A 60 -0.52 -4.31 5.93
N GLU A 61 -1.52 -3.71 5.30
CA GLU A 61 -1.56 -2.28 5.01
C GLU A 61 -1.47 -1.45 6.30
N LEU A 62 -2.22 -1.83 7.34
CA LEU A 62 -2.14 -1.16 8.64
C LEU A 62 -0.75 -1.27 9.28
N LEU A 63 -0.14 -2.46 9.25
CA LEU A 63 1.21 -2.69 9.77
C LEU A 63 2.24 -1.84 9.02
N ILE A 64 2.11 -1.73 7.70
CA ILE A 64 2.95 -0.88 6.86
C ILE A 64 2.72 0.61 7.17
N ALA A 65 1.47 1.07 7.33
CA ALA A 65 1.17 2.44 7.68
C ALA A 65 1.75 2.82 9.06
N ILE A 66 1.73 1.89 10.02
CA ILE A 66 2.38 2.08 11.32
C ILE A 66 3.89 2.30 11.17
N LEU A 67 4.54 1.66 10.18
CA LEU A 67 5.96 1.88 9.91
C LEU A 67 6.30 3.28 9.44
N ASN A 68 5.40 3.97 8.77
CA ASN A 68 5.61 5.36 8.41
C ASN A 68 5.79 6.26 9.65
N GLN A 69 5.33 5.79 10.83
CA GLN A 69 5.50 6.47 12.10
C GLN A 69 6.73 6.00 12.90
N GLU A 70 7.60 5.13 12.35
CA GLU A 70 8.76 4.54 13.06
C GLU A 70 9.60 5.59 13.80
N ARG A 71 9.80 6.78 13.22
CA ARG A 71 10.58 7.88 13.85
C ARG A 71 10.00 8.38 15.19
N ARG A 72 8.72 8.11 15.45
CA ARG A 72 8.01 8.48 16.70
C ARG A 72 7.87 7.29 17.65
N LEU A 73 8.32 6.11 17.24
CA LEU A 73 8.21 4.88 17.99
C LEU A 73 9.54 4.53 18.66
N PRO A 74 9.50 3.71 19.73
CA PRO A 74 10.71 3.16 20.33
C PRO A 74 11.53 2.39 19.30
N ASN A 75 12.85 2.41 19.47
CA ASN A 75 13.74 1.59 18.65
C ASN A 75 13.38 0.10 18.80
N VAL A 76 13.45 -0.63 17.68
CA VAL A 76 13.20 -2.07 17.65
C VAL A 76 14.28 -2.80 18.45
N ASP A 77 13.86 -3.62 19.40
CA ASP A 77 14.71 -4.58 20.10
C ASP A 77 14.93 -5.81 19.20
N TYR A 78 16.13 -5.89 18.62
CA TYR A 78 16.51 -6.98 17.72
C TYR A 78 16.82 -8.30 18.44
N TYR A 79 17.09 -8.29 19.75
CA TYR A 79 17.24 -9.54 20.52
C TYR A 79 15.88 -10.20 20.68
N ARG A 80 14.88 -9.41 21.10
CA ARG A 80 13.49 -9.88 21.18
C ARG A 80 12.97 -10.30 19.81
N LEU A 81 13.18 -9.47 18.78
CA LEU A 81 12.74 -9.78 17.42
C LEU A 81 13.40 -11.06 16.88
N GLY A 82 14.70 -11.25 17.14
CA GLY A 82 15.42 -12.47 16.77
C GLY A 82 14.83 -13.70 17.44
N SER A 83 14.57 -13.63 18.76
CA SER A 83 13.94 -14.71 19.52
C SER A 83 12.56 -15.08 18.97
N GLU A 84 11.70 -14.10 18.69
CA GLU A 84 10.36 -14.34 18.12
C GLU A 84 10.41 -14.97 16.72
N LEU A 85 11.44 -14.64 15.93
CA LEU A 85 11.65 -15.17 14.58
C LEU A 85 12.47 -16.48 14.54
N GLY A 86 13.01 -16.93 15.68
CA GLY A 86 13.91 -18.09 15.74
C GLY A 86 15.26 -17.87 15.05
N ILE A 87 15.76 -16.63 15.03
CA ILE A 87 17.04 -16.25 14.40
C ILE A 87 17.90 -15.42 15.36
N ASN A 88 19.20 -15.29 15.06
CA ASN A 88 20.07 -14.46 15.88
C ASN A 88 19.82 -12.94 15.68
N TYR A 89 20.28 -12.14 16.65
CA TYR A 89 20.19 -10.69 16.67
C TYR A 89 20.65 -10.03 15.35
N ALA A 90 21.83 -10.41 14.85
CA ALA A 90 22.41 -9.81 13.65
C ALA A 90 21.55 -10.10 12.42
N ALA A 91 21.03 -11.32 12.30
CA ALA A 91 20.12 -11.70 11.23
C ALA A 91 18.79 -10.93 11.31
N ALA A 92 18.23 -10.72 12.50
CA ALA A 92 17.02 -9.93 12.68
C ALA A 92 17.23 -8.47 12.27
N SER A 93 18.32 -7.85 12.73
CA SER A 93 18.70 -6.48 12.35
C SER A 93 18.91 -6.32 10.84
N MET A 94 19.60 -7.26 10.20
CA MET A 94 19.79 -7.26 8.75
C MET A 94 18.48 -7.43 7.99
N ARG A 95 17.60 -8.36 8.42
CA ARG A 95 16.29 -8.56 7.80
C ARG A 95 15.43 -7.31 7.94
N TRP A 96 15.45 -6.66 9.10
CA TRP A 96 14.73 -5.41 9.32
C TRP A 96 15.23 -4.31 8.38
N SER A 97 16.54 -4.12 8.31
CA SER A 97 17.16 -3.10 7.45
C SER A 97 16.84 -3.32 5.98
N ARG A 98 16.92 -4.57 5.49
CA ARG A 98 16.56 -4.93 4.12
C ARG A 98 15.08 -4.75 3.82
N PHE A 99 14.21 -5.04 4.79
CA PHE A 99 12.78 -4.81 4.65
C PHE A 99 12.49 -3.31 4.46
N LYS A 100 13.07 -2.45 5.32
CA LYS A 100 12.91 -0.99 5.21
C LYS A 100 13.45 -0.44 3.89
N ALA A 101 14.63 -0.88 3.48
CA ALA A 101 15.22 -0.46 2.20
C ALA A 101 14.33 -0.82 0.99
N ARG A 102 13.71 -2.02 0.99
CA ARG A 102 12.75 -2.41 -0.05
C ARG A 102 11.51 -1.51 -0.04
N LEU A 103 10.96 -1.24 1.13
CA LEU A 103 9.77 -0.39 1.31
C LEU A 103 10.03 1.04 0.81
N GLU A 104 11.18 1.61 1.13
CA GLU A 104 11.61 2.92 0.63
C GLU A 104 11.81 2.93 -0.89
N ALA A 105 12.40 1.87 -1.46
CA ALA A 105 12.58 1.76 -2.91
C ALA A 105 11.24 1.72 -3.64
N THR A 106 10.27 0.96 -3.14
CA THR A 106 8.91 0.94 -3.71
C THR A 106 8.25 2.31 -3.63
N ARG A 107 8.39 3.03 -2.51
CA ARG A 107 7.84 4.39 -2.36
C ARG A 107 8.42 5.37 -3.38
N LYS A 108 9.73 5.33 -3.62
CA LYS A 108 10.39 6.18 -4.63
C LYS A 108 9.93 5.84 -6.04
N HIS A 109 9.71 4.56 -6.33
CA HIS A 109 9.24 4.13 -7.64
C HIS A 109 7.85 4.68 -7.93
N VAL A 110 6.90 4.52 -7.00
CA VAL A 110 5.53 5.05 -7.11
C VAL A 110 5.53 6.58 -7.30
N GLN A 111 6.36 7.31 -6.54
CA GLN A 111 6.46 8.77 -6.70
C GLN A 111 6.93 9.18 -8.10
N THR A 112 7.89 8.45 -8.67
CA THR A 112 8.44 8.73 -10.01
C THR A 112 7.42 8.45 -11.12
N THR A 113 6.50 7.50 -10.91
CA THR A 113 5.46 7.18 -11.89
C THR A 113 4.36 8.24 -11.91
N VAL A 114 3.98 8.80 -10.75
CA VAL A 114 2.96 9.86 -10.63
C VAL A 114 3.43 11.20 -11.24
N GLU A 115 4.73 11.51 -11.17
CA GLU A 115 5.28 12.74 -11.78
C GLU A 115 5.47 12.67 -13.31
N ARG A 116 5.25 11.51 -13.93
CA ARG A 116 5.47 11.28 -15.36
C ARG A 116 4.20 11.25 -16.22
N GLU A 117 3.01 11.51 -15.69
CA GLU A 117 1.86 11.81 -16.55
C GLU A 117 1.99 13.25 -17.08
N PRO A 118 2.25 13.47 -18.39
CA PRO A 118 2.24 14.81 -18.94
C PRO A 118 0.79 15.29 -19.03
N VAL A 119 0.56 16.44 -18.40
CA VAL A 119 -0.58 17.30 -18.67
C VAL A 119 -0.52 17.72 -20.15
N GLU A 120 -1.28 17.04 -21.02
CA GLU A 120 -1.61 17.61 -22.33
C GLU A 120 -2.78 18.59 -22.16
N GLU A 121 -2.44 19.79 -21.67
CA GLU A 121 -3.18 21.00 -21.99
C GLU A 121 -3.09 21.23 -23.51
N ARG A 122 -4.22 21.12 -24.22
CA ARG A 122 -4.39 21.77 -25.54
C ARG A 122 -5.58 22.70 -25.50
N ASN A 123 -5.29 23.96 -25.18
CA ASN A 123 -6.09 25.10 -25.58
C ASN A 123 -5.59 25.62 -26.95
N VAL A 124 -6.40 26.50 -27.58
CA VAL A 124 -6.21 27.28 -28.84
C VAL A 124 -6.89 26.58 -30.06
N ALA A 125 -7.84 27.15 -30.81
CA ALA A 125 -8.37 28.51 -30.96
C ALA A 125 -9.77 28.55 -31.65
N VAL A 126 -10.57 29.55 -31.26
CA VAL A 126 -11.44 30.44 -32.08
C VAL A 126 -12.42 29.80 -33.09
N HIS A 127 -13.70 29.89 -32.75
CA HIS A 127 -14.85 29.79 -33.66
C HIS A 127 -14.87 30.94 -34.68
N ALA A 128 -14.92 30.63 -35.98
CA ALA A 128 -15.60 31.43 -37.00
C ALA A 128 -15.84 30.65 -38.30
N ALA A 129 -17.13 30.41 -38.57
CA ALA A 129 -17.80 30.35 -39.89
C ALA A 129 -17.65 29.13 -40.84
N ASN A 130 -18.83 28.52 -41.06
CA ASN A 130 -19.39 27.94 -42.30
C ASN A 130 -19.10 26.46 -42.67
N GLU A 131 -20.15 25.65 -42.49
CA GLU A 131 -20.48 24.35 -43.13
C GLU A 131 -20.79 24.49 -44.65
N PRO A 132 -21.14 23.42 -45.41
CA PRO A 132 -20.97 21.95 -45.22
C PRO A 132 -20.46 21.23 -46.50
N ALA A 133 -20.07 19.94 -46.41
CA ALA A 133 -20.35 18.94 -47.46
C ALA A 133 -20.00 17.50 -47.00
N GLU A 134 -21.06 16.74 -46.80
CA GLU A 134 -21.29 15.29 -46.92
C GLU A 134 -20.16 14.41 -47.51
N ASN A 135 -19.76 13.35 -46.79
CA ASN A 135 -20.01 11.96 -47.19
C ASN A 135 -19.54 10.92 -46.16
N SER A 136 -20.32 9.85 -46.09
CA SER A 136 -20.32 8.74 -45.14
C SER A 136 -19.17 7.76 -45.33
N THR A 137 -18.58 7.23 -44.25
CA THR A 137 -18.36 5.76 -44.11
C THR A 137 -18.00 5.31 -42.68
N THR A 138 -18.75 4.28 -42.22
CA THR A 138 -18.31 3.11 -41.42
C THR A 138 -18.36 3.12 -39.86
N SER A 139 -19.21 2.20 -39.38
CA SER A 139 -19.14 1.32 -38.18
C SER A 139 -19.72 1.73 -36.83
N PRO A 140 -20.22 0.73 -36.06
CA PRO A 140 -21.28 0.88 -35.07
C PRO A 140 -20.79 1.09 -33.63
N GLU A 141 -21.69 1.68 -32.86
CA GLU A 141 -21.99 1.52 -31.41
C GLU A 141 -20.93 0.87 -30.51
N ASN A 142 -20.51 1.63 -29.50
CA ASN A 142 -20.42 1.13 -28.13
C ASN A 142 -20.40 2.29 -27.12
N ASP A 143 -21.54 2.43 -26.45
CA ASP A 143 -21.71 2.66 -25.02
C ASP A 143 -20.84 3.71 -24.32
N ASN A 144 -21.47 4.88 -24.10
CA ASN A 144 -21.05 5.85 -23.10
C ASN A 144 -21.19 5.25 -21.69
N GLU A 145 -20.15 4.61 -21.19
CA GLU A 145 -20.00 4.36 -19.76
C GLU A 145 -19.41 5.61 -19.09
N VAL A 146 -20.24 6.25 -18.28
CA VAL A 146 -19.84 7.34 -17.38
C VAL A 146 -18.79 6.79 -16.42
N ILE A 147 -17.53 7.13 -16.64
CA ILE A 147 -16.49 6.85 -15.64
C ILE A 147 -16.70 7.83 -14.48
N GLU A 148 -17.49 7.41 -13.50
CA GLU A 148 -17.43 7.93 -12.14
C GLU A 148 -15.98 7.85 -11.67
N ILE A 149 -15.34 9.01 -11.49
CA ILE A 149 -14.02 9.12 -10.86
C ILE A 149 -14.22 8.75 -9.38
N ARG A 150 -14.10 7.46 -9.06
CA ARG A 150 -13.92 7.00 -7.69
C ARG A 150 -12.54 7.43 -7.23
N GLN A 151 -12.49 8.54 -6.50
CA GLN A 151 -11.36 8.85 -5.64
C GLN A 151 -11.11 7.67 -4.71
N GLY A 152 -9.90 7.09 -4.80
CA GLY A 152 -9.35 6.19 -3.80
C GLY A 152 -9.11 4.77 -4.27
N VAL A 153 -7.95 4.53 -4.89
CA VAL A 153 -7.21 3.28 -4.71
C VAL A 153 -5.72 3.64 -4.74
N PHE A 154 -5.07 3.58 -3.59
CA PHE A 154 -3.61 3.63 -3.48
C PHE A 154 -3.07 2.30 -4.05
N GLY A 155 -2.86 2.27 -5.37
CA GLY A 155 -2.36 1.11 -6.10
C GLY A 155 -0.91 0.83 -5.74
N TRP A 156 -0.69 0.02 -4.70
CA TRP A 156 0.54 -0.75 -4.56
C TRP A 156 0.60 -1.79 -5.71
N PRO A 157 1.79 -2.26 -6.13
CA PRO A 157 2.00 -3.01 -7.37
C PRO A 157 1.52 -4.47 -7.24
N TYR A 158 0.25 -4.66 -6.92
CA TYR A 158 -0.45 -5.91 -7.10
C TYR A 158 -1.07 -5.87 -8.49
N ASN A 159 -0.21 -5.92 -9.51
CA ASN A 159 -0.69 -6.12 -10.87
C ASN A 159 -1.35 -7.49 -10.93
N GLU A 160 -2.57 -7.52 -11.47
CA GLU A 160 -3.41 -8.68 -11.77
C GLU A 160 -2.80 -9.62 -12.85
N MET A 161 -1.50 -9.52 -13.12
CA MET A 161 -0.78 -10.51 -13.91
C MET A 161 -0.40 -11.67 -13.00
N GLY A 162 -1.18 -12.75 -13.11
CA GLY A 162 -0.91 -14.03 -12.48
C GLY A 162 0.54 -14.46 -12.67
N TRP A 163 1.16 -14.90 -11.58
CA TRP A 163 2.32 -15.76 -11.63
C TRP A 163 1.86 -17.14 -11.21
N SER A 164 2.09 -18.10 -12.11
CA SER A 164 1.71 -19.51 -11.99
C SER A 164 2.16 -20.08 -10.65
N ASP A 165 1.25 -20.81 -10.01
CA ASP A 165 1.62 -21.90 -9.12
C ASP A 165 2.37 -22.93 -9.98
N ASP A 166 3.69 -22.86 -10.01
CA ASP A 166 4.47 -24.06 -10.21
C ASP A 166 4.56 -24.75 -8.84
N GLU A 167 3.50 -25.51 -8.55
CA GLU A 167 3.53 -26.64 -7.64
C GLU A 167 4.53 -27.70 -8.16
N ALA A 168 4.98 -28.49 -7.20
CA ALA A 168 6.04 -29.50 -7.28
C ALA A 168 5.84 -30.60 -8.34
#